data_AF-A0AAN8F1N9-F1
#
_entry.id   AF-A0AAN8F1N9-F1
#
_cell.length_a   1.000
_cell.length_b   1.000
_cell.length_c   1.000
_cell.angle_alpha   90.00
_cell.angle_beta   90.00
_cell.angle_gamma   90.00
#
_symmetry.space_group_name_H-M   'P 1'
#
loop_
_entity.id
_entity.type
_entity.pdbx_description
1 polymer ?
#
loop_
_entity_poly.entity_id
_entity_poly.type
_entity_poly.pdbx_seq_one_letter_code
_entity_poly.pdbx_strand_id
1 'polypeptide(L)'
;MPEYHPGHGHRERDGGDPRSRFKFMRPDDRPDKVRTGPLVFEDRITEPSGSTDPQEVLTVYNNPYASLNMKQQRARLPIYKNRDHILYMCEKYRTVIIVGETGCGKSTQVPQYLLEAGWASDGRMIGITQPRRVAVVTLAARVAEEKETILGQDVGYTVRFDDVTDDQTKIKYMTDGILLRELLTDPLLSKYSVIMIDEAHERTCNSDILLGLLRKVLIVRPDLRIIVSSATLDAELFRDFFELNESDDRSLDTSCIMSVEGRTHPVTVYYTKTSVPNYIKTTVDTVLDIHKNEIPGDILVFLTGQDEVIQVRKSSERSISTLCL
;
A
#
# COMPACT_ATOMS: atom_id res chain seq x y z
N MET A 1 47.75 -15.51 49.44
CA MET A 1 48.16 -14.26 50.13
C MET A 1 49.61 -14.41 50.54
N PRO A 2 50.45 -13.37 50.46
CA PRO A 2 50.17 -11.94 50.43
C PRO A 2 50.69 -11.31 49.10
N GLU A 3 50.61 -10.02 48.76
CA GLU A 3 50.49 -8.80 49.54
C GLU A 3 50.01 -7.66 48.64
N TYR A 4 49.24 -6.75 49.24
CA TYR A 4 48.63 -5.56 48.65
C TYR A 4 49.55 -4.37 48.91
N HIS A 5 49.85 -3.55 47.90
CA HIS A 5 50.46 -2.23 48.09
C HIS A 5 49.63 -1.14 47.38
N PRO A 6 49.24 -0.05 48.09
CA PRO A 6 48.58 1.11 47.51
C PRO A 6 49.60 2.21 47.16
N GLY A 7 49.35 2.98 46.10
CA GLY A 7 50.24 4.10 45.75
C GLY A 7 49.77 4.95 44.57
N HIS A 8 49.23 6.12 44.93
CA HIS A 8 48.76 7.26 44.14
C HIS A 8 49.55 7.66 42.87
N GLY A 9 48.80 8.20 41.90
CA GLY A 9 49.33 9.09 40.86
C GLY A 9 48.21 9.84 40.13
N HIS A 10 47.84 11.01 40.65
CA HIS A 10 47.00 12.00 39.97
C HIS A 10 47.57 12.37 38.59
N ARG A 11 46.70 12.49 37.58
CA ARG A 11 46.76 13.56 36.58
C ARG A 11 45.38 13.71 35.93
N GLU A 12 44.64 14.70 36.42
CA GLU A 12 43.60 15.37 35.66
C GLU A 12 44.24 16.04 34.43
N ARG A 13 43.63 15.86 33.27
CA ARG A 13 43.57 16.91 32.24
C ARG A 13 42.18 16.92 31.65
N ASP A 14 41.52 18.04 31.87
CA ASP A 14 40.37 18.53 31.13
C ASP A 14 40.57 18.40 29.62
N GLY A 15 39.46 18.10 28.94
CA GLY A 15 39.36 18.06 27.49
C GLY A 15 37.94 17.75 27.08
N GLY A 16 37.01 18.68 27.34
CA GLY A 16 35.69 18.62 26.72
C GLY A 16 35.78 18.86 25.22
N ASP A 17 35.07 18.05 24.43
CA ASP A 17 34.57 18.40 23.10
C ASP A 17 33.11 17.92 22.98
N PRO A 18 32.16 18.79 22.57
CA PRO A 18 30.74 18.52 22.63
C PRO A 18 30.28 17.90 21.31
N ARG A 19 29.97 16.61 21.33
CA ARG A 19 29.13 16.00 20.29
C ARG A 19 27.94 15.38 20.97
N SER A 20 26.80 16.09 20.92
CA SER A 20 25.52 15.53 21.33
C SER A 20 25.13 14.42 20.34
N ARG A 21 25.67 13.22 20.56
CA ARG A 21 25.25 12.02 19.85
C ARG A 21 23.82 11.72 20.29
N PHE A 22 22.87 11.81 19.37
CA PHE A 22 21.57 11.16 19.56
C PHE A 22 21.85 9.67 19.74
N LYS A 23 21.78 9.20 20.98
CA LYS A 23 22.11 7.83 21.34
C LYS A 23 20.81 7.05 21.22
N PHE A 24 20.59 6.32 20.12
CA PHE A 24 19.43 5.43 20.03
C PHE A 24 19.49 4.34 21.11
N MET A 25 18.35 3.97 21.69
CA MET A 25 18.26 2.88 22.68
C MET A 25 17.95 1.55 22.00
N ARG A 26 18.57 0.48 22.49
CA ARG A 26 18.27 -0.91 22.11
C ARG A 26 17.19 -1.50 23.04
N PRO A 27 16.50 -2.59 22.65
CA PRO A 27 15.28 -3.08 23.32
C PRO A 27 15.38 -3.39 24.82
N ASP A 28 16.57 -3.66 25.35
CA ASP A 28 16.74 -4.20 26.72
C ASP A 28 16.92 -3.15 27.84
N ASP A 29 16.82 -1.86 27.50
CA ASP A 29 16.94 -0.78 28.49
C ASP A 29 15.55 -0.24 28.90
N ARG A 30 14.89 -0.85 29.91
CA ARG A 30 13.73 -0.22 30.58
C ARG A 30 13.73 -0.40 32.10
N PRO A 31 13.15 0.59 32.80
CA PRO A 31 12.12 0.29 33.79
C PRO A 31 10.80 0.97 33.42
N ASP A 32 9.72 0.22 33.62
CA ASP A 32 8.33 0.58 33.31
C ASP A 32 7.86 1.85 34.01
N LYS A 33 7.01 2.61 33.31
CA LYS A 33 5.95 3.42 33.95
C LYS A 33 4.79 3.70 32.99
N VAL A 34 3.62 3.27 33.44
CA VAL A 34 2.29 3.46 32.85
C VAL A 34 1.94 4.95 32.76
N ARG A 35 1.31 5.37 31.66
CA ARG A 35 0.58 6.64 31.60
C ARG A 35 -0.82 6.45 31.00
N THR A 36 -1.80 6.69 31.86
CA THR A 36 -3.22 6.92 31.60
C THR A 36 -3.44 8.39 31.22
N GLY A 37 -4.21 8.67 30.17
CA GLY A 37 -4.70 10.02 29.83
C GLY A 37 -5.69 9.98 28.66
N PRO A 38 -6.69 10.89 28.59
CA PRO A 38 -7.88 10.71 27.77
C PRO A 38 -7.69 11.17 26.31
N LEU A 39 -8.39 10.48 25.41
CA LEU A 39 -8.53 10.81 24.00
C LEU A 39 -9.45 12.02 23.83
N VAL A 40 -8.99 13.03 23.10
CA VAL A 40 -9.82 14.15 22.63
C VAL A 40 -9.85 14.10 21.11
N PHE A 41 -11.06 13.89 20.59
CA PHE A 41 -11.43 14.04 19.18
C PHE A 41 -11.89 15.49 18.94
N GLU A 42 -11.49 16.07 17.80
CA GLU A 42 -12.12 17.16 17.02
C GLU A 42 -11.04 17.76 16.11
N ASP A 43 -11.27 18.28 14.90
CA ASP A 43 -12.32 18.13 13.90
C ASP A 43 -11.77 18.78 12.61
N ARG A 44 -12.39 18.43 11.49
CA ARG A 44 -12.27 18.93 10.10
C ARG A 44 -11.55 20.26 9.83
N ILE A 45 -10.72 20.30 8.76
CA ILE A 45 -10.47 21.51 7.97
C ILE A 45 -10.55 21.20 6.46
N THR A 46 -11.37 21.99 5.78
CA THR A 46 -11.60 22.17 4.33
C THR A 46 -10.33 22.58 3.56
N GLU A 47 -10.06 21.98 2.41
CA GLU A 47 -9.04 22.47 1.47
C GLU A 47 -9.64 23.32 0.33
N PRO A 48 -9.01 24.45 -0.06
CA PRO A 48 -9.42 25.26 -1.19
C PRO A 48 -8.79 24.76 -2.50
N SER A 49 -9.54 24.91 -3.58
CA SER A 49 -9.14 24.71 -4.97
C SER A 49 -8.03 25.68 -5.40
N GLY A 50 -6.90 25.15 -5.86
CA GLY A 50 -5.83 25.91 -6.50
C GLY A 50 -5.17 25.10 -7.62
N SER A 51 -5.35 25.54 -8.86
CA SER A 51 -4.63 25.07 -10.04
C SER A 51 -3.13 25.34 -9.89
N THR A 52 -2.31 24.29 -9.93
CA THR A 52 -0.86 24.41 -10.15
C THR A 52 -0.39 23.33 -11.13
N ASP A 53 0.46 23.75 -12.06
CA ASP A 53 1.19 22.98 -13.07
C ASP A 53 1.67 21.61 -12.51
N PRO A 54 1.58 20.52 -13.28
CA PRO A 54 2.08 19.23 -12.82
C PRO A 54 3.61 19.30 -12.78
N GLN A 55 4.17 19.68 -11.62
CA GLN A 55 5.55 19.36 -11.28
C GLN A 55 5.69 17.86 -11.48
N GLU A 56 6.58 17.46 -12.40
CA GLU A 56 7.01 16.08 -12.58
C GLU A 56 7.36 15.51 -11.21
N VAL A 57 6.46 14.70 -10.65
CA VAL A 57 6.75 13.86 -9.51
C VAL A 57 7.76 12.86 -10.06
N LEU A 58 9.04 13.17 -9.85
CA LEU A 58 10.18 12.35 -10.25
C LEU A 58 10.07 11.04 -9.45
N THR A 59 9.30 10.11 -10.00
CA THR A 59 8.98 8.85 -9.35
C THR A 59 10.16 7.93 -9.60
N VAL A 60 11.11 7.95 -8.67
CA VAL A 60 12.26 7.05 -8.70
C VAL A 60 11.80 5.71 -8.15
N TYR A 61 11.56 4.74 -9.04
CA TYR A 61 11.36 3.35 -8.65
C TYR A 61 12.73 2.70 -8.49
N ASN A 62 13.18 2.45 -7.26
CA ASN A 62 14.28 1.51 -7.08
C ASN A 62 13.75 0.08 -7.26
N ASN A 63 13.84 -0.41 -8.48
CA ASN A 63 13.56 -1.78 -8.80
C ASN A 63 14.89 -2.54 -8.79
N PRO A 64 15.22 -3.32 -7.73
CA PRO A 64 16.48 -4.08 -7.68
C PRO A 64 16.56 -5.14 -8.78
N TYR A 65 15.46 -5.38 -9.50
CA TYR A 65 15.33 -6.30 -10.61
C TYR A 65 15.10 -5.59 -11.95
N ALA A 66 15.41 -4.30 -12.06
CA ALA A 66 15.25 -3.53 -13.31
C ALA A 66 16.00 -4.14 -14.49
N SER A 67 17.10 -4.86 -14.23
CA SER A 67 17.87 -5.58 -15.26
C SER A 67 17.20 -6.84 -15.78
N LEU A 68 16.18 -7.36 -15.09
CA LEU A 68 15.40 -8.51 -15.53
C LEU A 68 14.28 -8.04 -16.45
N ASN A 69 13.87 -8.89 -17.39
CA ASN A 69 12.69 -8.60 -18.19
C ASN A 69 11.41 -8.66 -17.33
N MET A 70 10.34 -8.00 -17.78
CA MET A 70 9.10 -7.87 -17.02
C MET A 70 8.49 -9.21 -16.61
N LYS A 71 8.59 -10.23 -17.47
CA LYS A 71 8.12 -11.59 -17.16
C LYS A 71 8.88 -12.21 -15.99
N GLN A 72 10.20 -12.06 -15.94
CA GLN A 72 11.03 -12.54 -14.84
C GLN A 72 10.78 -11.78 -13.54
N GLN A 73 10.53 -10.46 -13.61
CA GLN A 73 10.14 -9.67 -12.45
C GLN A 73 8.81 -10.15 -11.87
N ARG A 74 7.78 -10.33 -12.71
CA ARG A 74 6.46 -10.84 -12.33
C ARG A 74 6.53 -12.21 -11.66
N ALA A 75 7.35 -13.11 -12.20
CA ALA A 75 7.54 -14.47 -11.65
C ALA A 75 8.14 -14.50 -10.24
N ARG A 76 8.78 -13.41 -9.79
CA ARG A 76 9.36 -13.31 -8.45
C ARG A 76 8.37 -12.86 -7.38
N LEU A 77 7.25 -12.24 -7.78
CA LEU A 77 6.22 -11.77 -6.85
C LEU A 77 5.63 -12.95 -6.07
N PRO A 78 5.38 -12.80 -4.76
CA PRO A 78 4.80 -13.88 -3.95
C PRO A 78 3.52 -14.47 -4.53
N ILE A 79 2.63 -13.62 -5.06
CA ILE A 79 1.33 -14.04 -5.62
C ILE A 79 1.46 -14.95 -6.85
N TYR A 80 2.61 -14.97 -7.52
CA TYR A 80 2.78 -15.71 -8.76
C TYR A 80 2.53 -17.22 -8.60
N LYS A 81 2.98 -17.80 -7.48
CA LYS A 81 2.78 -19.23 -7.17
C LYS A 81 1.31 -19.60 -6.94
N ASN A 82 0.48 -18.59 -6.70
CA ASN A 82 -0.92 -18.75 -6.33
C ASN A 82 -1.87 -18.52 -7.50
N ARG A 83 -1.37 -18.25 -8.72
CA ARG A 83 -2.18 -17.95 -9.92
C ARG A 83 -3.34 -18.93 -10.11
N ASP A 84 -3.04 -20.21 -10.24
CA ASP A 84 -4.07 -21.21 -10.56
C ASP A 84 -5.05 -21.42 -9.40
N HIS A 85 -4.57 -21.25 -8.17
CA HIS A 85 -5.42 -21.30 -6.98
C HIS A 85 -6.40 -20.11 -6.93
N ILE A 86 -5.94 -18.90 -7.27
CA ILE A 86 -6.80 -17.71 -7.38
C ILE A 86 -7.89 -17.94 -8.44
N LEU A 87 -7.50 -18.43 -9.63
CA LEU A 87 -8.45 -18.70 -10.71
C LEU A 87 -9.48 -19.74 -10.33
N TYR A 88 -9.05 -20.84 -9.69
CA TYR A 88 -9.97 -21.86 -9.17
C TYR A 88 -10.96 -21.28 -8.15
N MET A 89 -10.48 -20.44 -7.22
CA MET A 89 -11.33 -19.83 -6.21
C MET A 89 -12.34 -18.86 -6.83
N CYS A 90 -11.94 -18.05 -7.82
CA CYS A 90 -12.84 -17.15 -8.54
C CYS A 90 -13.90 -17.90 -9.38
N GLU A 91 -13.57 -19.08 -9.89
CA GLU A 91 -14.53 -19.93 -10.61
C GLU A 91 -15.57 -20.52 -9.64
N LYS A 92 -15.08 -21.07 -8.52
CA LYS A 92 -15.89 -21.81 -7.54
C LYS A 92 -16.75 -20.91 -6.65
N TYR A 93 -16.19 -19.81 -6.17
CA TYR A 93 -16.84 -18.92 -5.19
C TYR A 93 -17.28 -17.62 -5.86
N ARG A 94 -18.37 -17.05 -5.36
CA ARG A 94 -18.92 -15.77 -5.85
C ARG A 94 -18.10 -14.59 -5.36
N THR A 95 -17.55 -14.69 -4.16
CA THR A 95 -16.68 -13.68 -3.55
C THR A 95 -15.38 -14.34 -3.06
N VAL A 96 -14.24 -13.75 -3.41
CA VAL A 96 -12.93 -14.20 -2.92
C VAL A 96 -12.25 -13.06 -2.16
N ILE A 97 -11.93 -13.30 -0.90
CA ILE A 97 -11.19 -12.36 -0.06
C ILE A 97 -9.72 -12.74 -0.16
N ILE A 98 -8.92 -11.90 -0.82
CA ILE A 98 -7.48 -12.12 -0.97
C ILE A 98 -6.75 -11.29 0.08
N VAL A 99 -6.10 -11.97 1.02
CA VAL A 99 -5.27 -11.37 2.06
C VAL A 99 -3.82 -11.49 1.66
N GLY A 100 -3.07 -10.40 1.74
CA GLY A 100 -1.63 -10.44 1.58
C GLY A 100 -1.02 -9.08 1.77
N GLU A 101 0.24 -9.02 2.16
CA GLU A 101 0.93 -7.76 2.43
C GLU A 101 1.05 -6.86 1.19
N THR A 102 1.31 -5.58 1.41
CA THR A 102 1.66 -4.65 0.32
C THR A 102 2.91 -5.15 -0.42
N GLY A 103 2.94 -4.96 -1.73
CA GLY A 103 4.04 -5.44 -2.57
C GLY A 103 4.01 -6.93 -2.93
N CYS A 104 3.04 -7.73 -2.45
CA CYS A 104 2.95 -9.14 -2.85
C CYS A 104 2.43 -9.35 -4.29
N GLY A 105 1.85 -8.30 -4.91
CA GLY A 105 1.44 -8.28 -6.31
C GLY A 105 -0.07 -8.40 -6.58
N LYS A 106 -0.95 -8.30 -5.57
CA LYS A 106 -2.42 -8.41 -5.71
C LYS A 106 -2.97 -7.50 -6.81
N SER A 107 -2.75 -6.20 -6.63
CA SER A 107 -3.30 -5.12 -7.45
C SER A 107 -2.81 -5.14 -8.90
N THR A 108 -1.63 -5.71 -9.16
CA THR A 108 -1.05 -5.76 -10.51
C THR A 108 -1.32 -7.08 -11.21
N GLN A 109 -1.20 -8.21 -10.50
CA GLN A 109 -1.21 -9.53 -11.14
C GLN A 109 -2.60 -10.18 -11.21
N VAL A 110 -3.45 -10.01 -10.19
CA VAL A 110 -4.79 -10.65 -10.18
C VAL A 110 -5.63 -10.25 -11.40
N PRO A 111 -5.72 -8.96 -11.78
CA PRO A 111 -6.45 -8.56 -12.98
C PRO A 111 -5.90 -9.19 -14.27
N GLN A 112 -4.58 -9.33 -14.37
CA GLN A 112 -3.94 -9.95 -15.52
C GLN A 112 -4.26 -11.44 -15.61
N TYR A 113 -4.25 -12.16 -14.49
CA TYR A 113 -4.61 -13.58 -14.46
C TYR A 113 -6.06 -13.81 -14.88
N LEU A 114 -6.98 -12.97 -14.41
CA LEU A 114 -8.39 -13.02 -14.79
C LEU A 114 -8.57 -12.76 -16.30
N LEU A 115 -7.88 -11.75 -16.83
CA LEU A 115 -7.93 -11.45 -18.26
C LEU A 115 -7.39 -12.62 -19.10
N GLU A 116 -6.24 -13.17 -18.73
CA GLU A 116 -5.63 -14.34 -19.38
C GLU A 116 -6.51 -15.60 -19.31
N ALA A 117 -7.30 -15.74 -18.24
CA ALA A 117 -8.25 -16.84 -18.07
C ALA A 117 -9.59 -16.63 -18.81
N GLY A 118 -9.77 -15.50 -19.50
CA GLY A 118 -10.93 -15.24 -20.34
C GLY A 118 -12.10 -14.55 -19.63
N TRP A 119 -11.91 -14.00 -18.44
CA TRP A 119 -13.01 -13.31 -17.72
C TRP A 119 -13.55 -12.07 -18.44
N ALA A 120 -12.86 -11.57 -19.46
CA ALA A 120 -13.29 -10.45 -20.30
C ALA A 120 -13.58 -10.86 -21.77
N SER A 121 -13.69 -12.16 -22.07
CA SER A 121 -13.82 -12.66 -23.45
C SER A 121 -15.19 -12.39 -24.08
N ASP A 122 -16.22 -12.15 -23.26
CA ASP A 122 -17.59 -11.87 -23.70
C ASP A 122 -17.86 -10.37 -23.93
N GLY A 123 -16.81 -9.55 -23.93
CA GLY A 123 -16.89 -8.10 -24.11
C GLY A 123 -17.02 -7.31 -22.82
N ARG A 124 -17.24 -7.96 -21.66
CA ARG A 124 -17.22 -7.29 -20.36
C ARG A 124 -15.80 -6.97 -19.88
N MET A 125 -15.72 -6.13 -18.86
CA MET A 125 -14.48 -5.69 -18.24
C MET A 125 -14.25 -6.32 -16.86
N ILE A 126 -12.98 -6.30 -16.45
CA ILE A 126 -12.53 -6.50 -15.08
C ILE A 126 -12.29 -5.11 -14.47
N GLY A 127 -13.12 -4.74 -13.50
CA GLY A 127 -13.03 -3.45 -12.80
C GLY A 127 -12.25 -3.58 -11.50
N ILE A 128 -11.33 -2.65 -11.24
CA ILE A 128 -10.55 -2.60 -9.99
C ILE A 128 -10.76 -1.23 -9.36
N THR A 129 -11.23 -1.20 -8.12
CA THR A 129 -11.32 0.05 -7.36
C THR A 129 -10.14 0.21 -6.42
N GLN A 130 -9.73 1.47 -6.26
CA GLN A 130 -8.67 1.88 -5.37
C GLN A 130 -9.09 3.20 -4.68
N PRO A 131 -8.92 3.34 -3.35
CA PRO A 131 -9.33 4.55 -2.64
C PRO A 131 -8.52 5.78 -3.06
N ARG A 132 -7.26 5.58 -3.50
CA ARG A 132 -6.32 6.66 -3.81
C ARG A 132 -6.22 6.90 -5.31
N ARG A 133 -6.47 8.15 -5.74
CA ARG A 133 -6.35 8.57 -7.15
C ARG A 133 -4.96 8.26 -7.73
N VAL A 134 -3.90 8.55 -6.98
CA VAL A 134 -2.52 8.31 -7.46
C VAL A 134 -2.28 6.81 -7.70
N ALA A 135 -2.78 5.93 -6.81
CA ALA A 135 -2.65 4.50 -6.97
C ALA A 135 -3.38 3.98 -8.22
N VAL A 136 -4.58 4.48 -8.52
CA VAL A 136 -5.31 4.14 -9.75
C VAL A 136 -4.48 4.38 -11.00
N VAL A 137 -3.93 5.59 -11.12
CA VAL A 137 -3.16 6.01 -12.31
C VAL A 137 -1.86 5.21 -12.42
N THR A 138 -1.12 5.05 -11.33
CA THR A 138 0.17 4.35 -11.34
C THR A 138 0.01 2.85 -11.56
N LEU A 139 -1.00 2.21 -10.98
CA LEU A 139 -1.28 0.79 -11.22
C LEU A 139 -1.69 0.52 -12.66
N ALA A 140 -2.56 1.34 -13.24
CA ALA A 140 -2.97 1.20 -14.63
C ALA A 140 -1.78 1.37 -15.58
N ALA A 141 -0.96 2.41 -15.39
CA ALA A 141 0.25 2.63 -16.18
C ALA A 141 1.24 1.45 -16.05
N ARG A 142 1.45 0.95 -14.83
CA ARG A 142 2.32 -0.20 -14.57
C ARG A 142 1.83 -1.48 -15.24
N VAL A 143 0.53 -1.76 -15.17
CA VAL A 143 -0.04 -2.98 -15.77
C VAL A 143 -0.09 -2.87 -17.29
N ALA A 144 -0.28 -1.67 -17.85
CA ALA A 144 -0.13 -1.43 -19.28
C ALA A 144 1.31 -1.72 -19.76
N GLU A 145 2.31 -1.24 -19.02
CA GLU A 145 3.73 -1.55 -19.27
C GLU A 145 4.02 -3.05 -19.18
N GLU A 146 3.52 -3.74 -18.15
CA GLU A 146 3.69 -5.20 -17.97
C GLU A 146 3.04 -6.04 -19.07
N LYS A 147 1.99 -5.53 -19.70
CA LYS A 147 1.29 -6.16 -20.82
C LYS A 147 1.79 -5.69 -22.19
N GLU A 148 2.76 -4.77 -22.23
CA GLU A 148 3.26 -4.17 -23.48
C GLU A 148 2.13 -3.53 -24.32
N THR A 149 1.14 -2.92 -23.66
CA THR A 149 0.01 -2.24 -24.30
C THR A 149 0.07 -0.73 -24.04
N ILE A 150 -0.56 0.03 -24.92
CA ILE A 150 -0.76 1.47 -24.72
C ILE A 150 -1.80 1.65 -23.62
N LEU A 151 -1.52 2.53 -22.65
CA LEU A 151 -2.47 2.91 -21.62
C LEU A 151 -3.71 3.56 -22.25
N GLY A 152 -4.89 3.06 -21.91
CA GLY A 152 -6.17 3.44 -22.49
C GLY A 152 -6.73 2.45 -23.51
N GLN A 153 -5.93 1.49 -23.99
CA GLN A 153 -6.39 0.35 -24.81
C GLN A 153 -6.77 -0.80 -23.87
N ASP A 154 -6.16 -1.98 -23.96
CA ASP A 154 -6.47 -3.17 -23.11
C ASP A 154 -6.54 -2.88 -21.61
N VAL A 155 -5.71 -1.94 -21.13
CA VAL A 155 -5.64 -1.49 -19.74
C VAL A 155 -5.86 0.02 -19.71
N GLY A 156 -6.83 0.47 -18.92
CA GLY A 156 -7.17 1.88 -18.78
C GLY A 156 -7.52 2.25 -17.34
N TYR A 157 -7.76 3.54 -17.12
CA TYR A 157 -8.23 4.02 -15.84
C TYR A 157 -9.25 5.15 -15.94
N THR A 158 -10.07 5.29 -14.89
CA THR A 158 -10.97 6.44 -14.75
C THR A 158 -10.91 6.99 -13.33
N VAL A 159 -10.63 8.28 -13.20
CA VAL A 159 -10.68 9.03 -11.94
C VAL A 159 -11.51 10.30 -12.15
N ARG A 160 -11.74 11.07 -11.09
CA ARG A 160 -12.54 12.29 -11.23
C ARG A 160 -11.84 13.28 -12.17
N PHE A 161 -12.55 13.68 -13.22
CA PHE A 161 -12.11 14.62 -14.27
C PHE A 161 -11.00 14.10 -15.20
N ASP A 162 -10.72 12.80 -15.18
CA ASP A 162 -9.68 12.21 -16.03
C ASP A 162 -10.04 10.75 -16.34
N ASP A 163 -10.30 10.46 -17.61
CA ASP A 163 -10.76 9.16 -18.11
C ASP A 163 -9.89 8.74 -19.29
N VAL A 164 -9.12 7.68 -19.10
CA VAL A 164 -8.19 7.10 -20.07
C VAL A 164 -8.63 5.66 -20.29
N THR A 165 -9.78 5.51 -20.98
CA THR A 165 -10.38 4.25 -21.38
C THR A 165 -10.97 4.37 -22.78
N ASP A 166 -11.12 3.24 -23.47
CA ASP A 166 -11.77 3.12 -24.77
C ASP A 166 -12.67 1.87 -24.84
N ASP A 167 -13.31 1.63 -25.98
CA ASP A 167 -14.17 0.46 -26.20
C ASP A 167 -13.40 -0.88 -26.20
N GLN A 168 -12.08 -0.86 -26.29
CA GLN A 168 -11.22 -2.05 -26.23
C GLN A 168 -10.76 -2.35 -24.80
N THR A 169 -10.87 -1.41 -23.87
CA THR A 169 -10.44 -1.59 -22.48
C THR A 169 -11.06 -2.82 -21.84
N LYS A 170 -10.21 -3.70 -21.32
CA LYS A 170 -10.60 -4.95 -20.64
C LYS A 170 -10.30 -4.93 -19.15
N ILE A 171 -9.24 -4.24 -18.74
CA ILE A 171 -8.88 -4.00 -17.35
C ILE A 171 -9.04 -2.50 -17.08
N LYS A 172 -9.94 -2.15 -16.16
CA LYS A 172 -10.20 -0.76 -15.80
C LYS A 172 -9.91 -0.53 -14.33
N TYR A 173 -8.90 0.30 -14.03
CA TYR A 173 -8.68 0.82 -12.69
C TYR A 173 -9.50 2.08 -12.46
N MET A 174 -10.09 2.25 -11.29
CA MET A 174 -10.88 3.43 -11.00
C MET A 174 -10.91 3.76 -9.51
N THR A 175 -11.30 4.97 -9.14
CA THR A 175 -11.57 5.24 -7.72
C THR A 175 -12.92 4.67 -7.30
N ASP A 176 -13.08 4.36 -6.01
CA ASP A 176 -14.35 3.88 -5.45
C ASP A 176 -15.53 4.78 -5.84
N GLY A 177 -15.31 6.11 -5.82
CA GLY A 177 -16.31 7.10 -6.19
C GLY A 177 -16.70 7.09 -7.68
N ILE A 178 -15.85 6.60 -8.57
CA ILE A 178 -16.20 6.39 -9.99
C ILE A 178 -17.14 5.19 -10.11
N LEU A 179 -16.81 4.06 -9.49
CA LEU A 179 -17.67 2.87 -9.57
C LEU A 179 -19.03 3.12 -8.90
N LEU A 180 -19.06 3.84 -7.77
CA LEU A 180 -20.31 4.28 -7.13
C LEU A 180 -21.16 5.14 -8.07
N ARG A 181 -20.55 6.02 -8.88
CA ARG A 181 -21.28 6.82 -9.86
C ARG A 181 -21.82 5.95 -10.99
N GLU A 182 -21.05 4.97 -11.45
CA GLU A 182 -21.52 4.01 -12.47
C GLU A 182 -22.72 3.21 -11.97
N LEU A 183 -22.71 2.77 -10.70
CA LEU A 183 -23.85 2.10 -10.04
C LEU A 183 -25.15 2.92 -10.06
N LEU A 184 -25.07 4.26 -10.06
CA LEU A 184 -26.27 5.11 -10.15
C LEU A 184 -26.92 5.05 -11.54
N THR A 185 -26.14 4.78 -12.59
CA THR A 185 -26.61 4.74 -13.99
C THR A 185 -26.90 3.32 -14.44
N ASP A 186 -26.04 2.37 -14.04
CA ASP A 186 -26.20 0.94 -14.26
C ASP A 186 -26.13 0.20 -12.92
N PRO A 187 -27.28 0.05 -12.21
CA PRO A 187 -27.33 -0.57 -10.90
C PRO A 187 -26.91 -2.05 -10.87
N LEU A 188 -26.88 -2.71 -12.03
CA LEU A 188 -26.47 -4.10 -12.14
C LEU A 188 -25.01 -4.26 -12.55
N LEU A 189 -24.31 -3.17 -12.90
CA LEU A 189 -22.92 -3.20 -13.37
C LEU A 189 -22.75 -4.20 -14.52
N SER A 190 -23.63 -4.12 -15.51
CA SER A 190 -23.72 -5.01 -16.68
C SER A 190 -22.42 -5.07 -17.49
N LYS A 191 -21.63 -3.99 -17.47
CA LYS A 191 -20.34 -3.89 -18.16
C LYS A 191 -19.24 -4.75 -17.54
N TYR A 192 -19.42 -5.27 -16.32
CA TYR A 192 -18.38 -5.98 -15.58
C TYR A 192 -18.73 -7.47 -15.38
N SER A 193 -17.71 -8.31 -15.52
CA SER A 193 -17.73 -9.73 -15.16
C SER A 193 -17.10 -9.98 -13.78
N VAL A 194 -16.09 -9.18 -13.45
CA VAL A 194 -15.40 -9.20 -12.16
C VAL A 194 -15.20 -7.78 -11.65
N ILE A 195 -15.44 -7.57 -10.36
CA ILE A 195 -15.08 -6.34 -9.66
C ILE A 195 -14.15 -6.69 -8.50
N MET A 196 -12.99 -6.07 -8.48
CA MET A 196 -12.01 -6.16 -7.40
C MET A 196 -12.04 -4.86 -6.59
N ILE A 197 -12.36 -4.96 -5.29
CA ILE A 197 -12.22 -3.87 -4.33
C ILE A 197 -10.87 -3.99 -3.67
N ASP A 198 -9.94 -3.11 -4.02
CA ASP A 198 -8.58 -3.15 -3.52
C ASP A 198 -8.38 -2.22 -2.33
N GLU A 199 -7.37 -2.51 -1.52
CA GLU A 199 -7.06 -1.76 -0.29
C GLU A 199 -8.30 -1.60 0.64
N ALA A 200 -9.16 -2.63 0.72
CA ALA A 200 -10.40 -2.58 1.50
C ALA A 200 -10.19 -2.36 3.01
N HIS A 201 -8.95 -2.52 3.48
CA HIS A 201 -8.53 -2.20 4.84
C HIS A 201 -8.40 -0.70 5.13
N GLU A 202 -8.37 0.17 4.11
CA GLU A 202 -8.41 1.61 4.32
C GLU A 202 -9.80 2.09 4.79
N ARG A 203 -10.84 1.24 4.70
CA ARG A 203 -12.20 1.47 5.25
C ARG A 203 -12.73 2.87 4.95
N THR A 204 -12.61 3.30 3.70
CA THR A 204 -13.15 4.60 3.27
C THR A 204 -14.67 4.52 3.23
N CYS A 205 -15.36 5.63 3.48
CA CYS A 205 -16.83 5.69 3.40
C CYS A 205 -17.36 5.22 2.03
N ASN A 206 -16.67 5.59 0.94
CA ASN A 206 -17.03 5.14 -0.39
C ASN A 206 -16.87 3.63 -0.56
N SER A 207 -15.77 3.06 -0.08
CA SER A 207 -15.53 1.61 -0.12
C SER A 207 -16.61 0.86 0.64
N ASP A 208 -16.96 1.28 1.86
CA ASP A 208 -17.99 0.61 2.66
C ASP A 208 -19.39 0.67 2.01
N ILE A 209 -19.78 1.82 1.45
CA ILE A 209 -21.03 1.95 0.68
C ILE A 209 -21.00 1.02 -0.53
N LEU A 210 -19.88 0.96 -1.24
CA LEU A 210 -19.71 0.13 -2.42
C LEU A 210 -19.84 -1.37 -2.09
N LEU A 211 -19.21 -1.84 -1.00
CA LEU A 211 -19.37 -3.21 -0.51
C LEU A 211 -20.84 -3.52 -0.19
N GLY A 212 -21.53 -2.59 0.50
CA GLY A 212 -22.96 -2.63 0.76
C GLY A 212 -23.83 -2.85 -0.48
N LEU A 213 -23.57 -2.08 -1.54
CA LEU A 213 -24.30 -2.17 -2.79
C LEU A 213 -23.94 -3.43 -3.58
N LEU A 214 -22.66 -3.79 -3.65
CA LEU A 214 -22.20 -4.98 -4.38
C LEU A 214 -22.77 -6.28 -3.81
N ARG A 215 -22.94 -6.38 -2.49
CA ARG A 215 -23.63 -7.52 -1.88
C ARG A 215 -25.06 -7.67 -2.41
N LYS A 216 -25.78 -6.56 -2.60
CA LYS A 216 -27.13 -6.58 -3.19
C LYS A 216 -27.10 -6.95 -4.67
N VAL A 217 -26.12 -6.44 -5.42
CA VAL A 217 -25.94 -6.79 -6.84
C VAL A 217 -25.67 -8.29 -6.99
N LEU A 218 -24.84 -8.88 -6.13
CA LEU A 218 -24.57 -10.32 -6.13
C LEU A 218 -25.85 -11.16 -5.98
N ILE A 219 -26.84 -10.75 -5.19
CA ILE A 219 -28.10 -11.49 -5.08
C ILE A 219 -28.80 -11.59 -6.45
N VAL A 220 -28.70 -10.54 -7.28
CA VAL A 220 -29.38 -10.45 -8.60
C VAL A 220 -28.51 -10.98 -9.75
N ARG A 221 -27.19 -10.83 -9.68
CA ARG A 221 -26.22 -11.17 -10.73
C ARG A 221 -25.39 -12.41 -10.35
N PRO A 222 -25.92 -13.64 -10.51
CA PRO A 222 -25.20 -14.89 -10.19
C PRO A 222 -23.88 -15.06 -10.95
N ASP A 223 -23.75 -14.40 -12.11
CA ASP A 223 -22.59 -14.41 -12.99
C ASP A 223 -21.48 -13.44 -12.58
N LEU A 224 -21.78 -12.40 -11.80
CA LEU A 224 -20.78 -11.45 -11.32
C LEU A 224 -19.89 -12.11 -10.25
N ARG A 225 -18.58 -11.86 -10.33
CA ARG A 225 -17.61 -12.22 -9.30
C ARG A 225 -17.06 -11.00 -8.59
N ILE A 226 -16.89 -11.09 -7.28
CA ILE A 226 -16.29 -10.06 -6.45
C ILE A 226 -14.97 -10.56 -5.88
N ILE A 227 -13.95 -9.71 -5.91
CA ILE A 227 -12.70 -9.93 -5.19
C ILE A 227 -12.54 -8.79 -4.19
N VAL A 228 -12.26 -9.11 -2.93
CA VAL A 228 -11.91 -8.12 -1.91
C VAL A 228 -10.45 -8.33 -1.55
N SER A 229 -9.60 -7.35 -1.87
CA SER A 229 -8.17 -7.40 -1.57
C SER A 229 -7.86 -6.56 -0.34
N SER A 230 -7.21 -7.19 0.65
CA SER A 230 -6.87 -6.58 1.94
C SER A 230 -5.44 -6.95 2.35
N ALA A 231 -4.79 -6.08 3.13
CA ALA A 231 -3.51 -6.35 3.75
C ALA A 231 -3.62 -6.80 5.22
N THR A 232 -4.82 -6.73 5.80
CA THR A 232 -5.04 -6.97 7.24
C THR A 232 -5.82 -8.26 7.50
N LEU A 233 -5.78 -8.71 8.77
CA LEU A 233 -6.43 -9.92 9.27
C LEU A 233 -7.96 -9.82 9.36
N ASP A 234 -8.62 -8.72 9.00
CA ASP A 234 -10.09 -8.57 9.05
C ASP A 234 -10.82 -9.33 7.91
N ALA A 235 -10.23 -10.43 7.42
CA ALA A 235 -10.71 -11.15 6.26
C ALA A 235 -12.03 -11.89 6.53
N GLU A 236 -12.19 -12.39 7.75
CA GLU A 236 -13.40 -13.07 8.23
C GLU A 236 -14.61 -12.13 8.19
N LEU A 237 -14.45 -10.87 8.59
CA LEU A 237 -15.52 -9.88 8.53
C LEU A 237 -16.04 -9.72 7.10
N PHE A 238 -15.13 -9.61 6.12
CA PHE A 238 -15.53 -9.48 4.71
C PHE A 238 -16.15 -10.78 4.18
N ARG A 239 -15.59 -11.94 4.52
CA ARG A 239 -16.13 -13.24 4.12
C ARG A 239 -17.55 -13.42 4.65
N ASP A 240 -17.77 -13.16 5.93
CA ASP A 240 -19.09 -13.29 6.56
C ASP A 240 -20.08 -12.26 6.03
N PHE A 241 -19.61 -11.04 5.73
CA PHE A 241 -20.44 -10.02 5.10
C PHE A 241 -20.94 -10.44 3.71
N PHE A 242 -20.10 -11.07 2.89
CA PHE A 242 -20.46 -11.50 1.53
C PHE A 242 -21.07 -12.90 1.44
N GLU A 243 -21.07 -13.67 2.52
CA GLU A 243 -21.69 -14.99 2.51
C GLU A 243 -23.22 -14.85 2.29
N LEU A 244 -23.70 -15.58 1.28
CA LEU A 244 -25.10 -15.66 0.89
C LEU A 244 -25.72 -17.01 1.27
N ASN A 245 -24.90 -17.99 1.63
CA ASN A 245 -25.36 -19.26 2.19
C ASN A 245 -25.85 -19.04 3.63
N GLU A 246 -27.16 -19.17 3.84
CA GLU A 246 -27.78 -19.09 5.17
C GLU A 246 -27.89 -20.45 5.85
N SER A 247 -27.47 -21.54 5.19
CA SER A 247 -27.52 -22.89 5.74
C SER A 247 -26.21 -23.29 6.43
N ASP A 248 -26.28 -24.33 7.27
CA ASP A 248 -25.09 -24.91 7.93
C ASP A 248 -24.24 -25.77 6.98
N ASP A 249 -24.68 -26.01 5.74
CA ASP A 249 -23.94 -26.80 4.76
C ASP A 249 -22.85 -25.94 4.09
N ARG A 250 -21.62 -26.06 4.61
CA ARG A 250 -20.44 -25.36 4.08
C ARG A 250 -20.08 -25.72 2.64
N SER A 251 -20.64 -26.80 2.07
CA SER A 251 -20.42 -27.11 0.66
C SER A 251 -21.10 -26.11 -0.29
N LEU A 252 -22.08 -25.35 0.23
CA LEU A 252 -22.82 -24.30 -0.48
C LEU A 252 -22.26 -22.89 -0.22
N ASP A 253 -21.15 -22.77 0.50
CA ASP A 253 -20.51 -21.47 0.78
C ASP A 253 -20.20 -20.74 -0.52
N THR A 254 -20.55 -19.46 -0.55
CA THR A 254 -20.39 -18.59 -1.72
C THR A 254 -19.18 -17.68 -1.60
N SER A 255 -18.57 -17.58 -0.41
CA SER A 255 -17.43 -16.71 -0.14
C SER A 255 -16.27 -17.46 0.51
N CYS A 256 -15.03 -17.19 0.07
CA CYS A 256 -13.84 -17.82 0.64
C CYS A 256 -12.71 -16.83 0.93
N ILE A 257 -11.84 -17.17 1.87
CA ILE A 257 -10.61 -16.42 2.18
C ILE A 257 -9.42 -17.16 1.59
N MET A 258 -8.53 -16.40 0.95
CA MET A 258 -7.26 -16.87 0.44
C MET A 258 -6.14 -15.96 0.95
N SER A 259 -5.14 -16.54 1.63
CA SER A 259 -3.95 -15.82 2.07
C SER A 259 -2.79 -16.03 1.11
N VAL A 260 -2.07 -14.95 0.82
CA VAL A 260 -0.82 -14.93 0.05
C VAL A 260 0.27 -14.52 1.02
N GLU A 261 1.12 -15.50 1.38
CA GLU A 261 2.25 -15.24 2.26
C GLU A 261 3.21 -14.23 1.62
N GLY A 262 3.47 -13.14 2.35
CA GLY A 262 4.45 -12.14 1.98
C GLY A 262 5.89 -12.62 2.20
N ARG A 263 6.83 -11.76 1.83
CA ARG A 263 8.24 -11.91 2.20
C ARG A 263 8.62 -10.75 3.11
N THR A 264 8.28 -10.83 4.38
CA THR A 264 8.78 -9.86 5.35
C THR A 264 10.23 -10.18 5.67
N HIS A 265 11.05 -9.14 5.72
CA HIS A 265 12.37 -9.20 6.31
C HIS A 265 12.29 -8.61 7.71
N PRO A 266 13.07 -9.13 8.68
CA PRO A 266 13.08 -8.57 10.03
C PRO A 266 13.52 -7.11 10.00
N VAL A 267 12.69 -6.22 10.53
CA VAL A 267 12.98 -4.78 10.63
C VAL A 267 13.40 -4.44 12.06
N THR A 268 14.55 -3.80 12.20
CA THR A 268 15.00 -3.30 13.51
C THR A 268 14.37 -1.92 13.77
N VAL A 269 13.70 -1.76 14.90
CA VAL A 269 13.02 -0.52 15.28
C VAL A 269 13.87 0.26 16.27
N TYR A 270 14.09 1.55 15.98
CA TYR A 270 14.82 2.47 16.86
C TYR A 270 13.90 3.57 17.39
N TYR A 271 14.10 3.96 18.65
CA TYR A 271 13.33 5.01 19.31
C TYR A 271 14.24 6.16 19.76
N THR A 272 13.70 7.38 19.75
CA THR A 272 14.37 8.53 20.36
C THR A 272 14.33 8.41 21.88
N LYS A 273 15.41 8.80 22.55
CA LYS A 273 15.48 8.77 24.02
C LYS A 273 14.53 9.75 24.71
N THR A 274 14.24 10.84 24.03
CA THR A 274 13.44 11.95 24.54
C THR A 274 12.45 12.40 23.47
N SER A 275 11.43 13.15 23.90
CA SER A 275 10.50 13.80 22.98
C SER A 275 11.23 14.71 22.01
N VAL A 276 10.81 14.71 20.76
CA VAL A 276 11.38 15.53 19.69
C VAL A 276 10.44 16.71 19.42
N PRO A 277 10.81 17.95 19.77
CA PRO A 277 9.93 19.11 19.55
C PRO A 277 9.78 19.49 18.07
N ASN A 278 10.81 19.25 17.27
CA ASN A 278 10.82 19.50 15.83
C ASN A 278 11.19 18.22 15.09
N TYR A 279 10.17 17.43 14.74
CA TYR A 279 10.38 16.17 14.03
C TYR A 279 10.87 16.41 12.60
N ILE A 280 10.47 17.48 11.93
CA ILE A 280 10.93 17.81 10.56
C ILE A 280 12.45 17.92 10.49
N LYS A 281 13.06 18.71 11.38
CA LYS A 281 14.52 18.83 11.44
C LYS A 281 15.17 17.48 11.79
N THR A 282 14.63 16.80 12.79
CA THR A 282 15.18 15.51 13.26
C THR A 282 15.09 14.44 12.17
N THR A 283 14.06 14.46 11.34
CA THR A 283 13.91 13.61 10.16
C THR A 283 15.03 13.87 9.16
N VAL A 284 15.31 15.14 8.82
CA VAL A 284 16.44 15.48 7.92
C VAL A 284 17.77 14.99 8.51
N ASP A 285 18.01 15.26 9.80
CA ASP A 285 19.23 14.83 10.48
C ASP A 285 19.37 13.29 10.47
N THR A 286 18.27 12.56 10.67
CA THR A 286 18.22 11.08 10.65
C THR A 286 18.47 10.53 9.25
N VAL A 287 17.86 11.12 8.22
CA VAL A 287 18.10 10.73 6.81
C VAL A 287 19.58 10.89 6.44
N LEU A 288 20.20 12.00 6.84
CA LEU A 288 21.62 12.24 6.59
C LEU A 288 22.52 11.29 7.38
N ASP A 289 22.15 10.92 8.60
CA ASP A 289 22.89 9.97 9.42
C ASP A 289 22.85 8.56 8.82
N ILE A 290 21.67 8.09 8.42
CA ILE A 290 21.47 6.82 7.71
C ILE A 290 22.29 6.81 6.42
N HIS A 291 22.15 7.85 5.59
CA HIS A 291 22.84 7.94 4.31
C HIS A 291 24.38 7.85 4.44
N LYS A 292 24.95 8.36 5.53
CA LYS A 292 26.40 8.36 5.76
C LYS A 292 26.92 7.07 6.38
N ASN A 293 26.15 6.47 7.28
CA ASN A 293 26.66 5.45 8.21
C ASN A 293 26.11 4.05 7.94
N GLU A 294 24.98 3.94 7.25
CA GLU A 294 24.35 2.65 6.94
C GLU A 294 24.74 2.13 5.55
N ILE A 295 24.50 0.84 5.33
CA ILE A 295 24.72 0.20 4.04
C ILE A 295 23.82 0.78 2.94
N PRO A 296 24.19 0.64 1.65
CA PRO A 296 23.37 1.13 0.54
C PRO A 296 21.93 0.61 0.57
N GLY A 297 20.98 1.54 0.41
CA GLY A 297 19.54 1.29 0.33
C GLY A 297 18.76 2.60 0.25
N ASP A 298 17.49 2.55 -0.17
CA ASP A 298 16.66 3.74 -0.19
C ASP A 298 16.12 4.07 1.20
N ILE A 299 15.76 5.34 1.38
CA ILE A 299 15.16 5.85 2.62
C ILE A 299 13.74 6.30 2.32
N LEU A 300 12.76 5.64 2.92
CA LEU A 300 11.36 6.05 2.90
C LEU A 300 11.05 6.90 4.12
N VAL A 301 10.59 8.13 3.89
CA VAL A 301 10.26 9.08 4.95
C VAL A 301 8.75 9.36 4.94
N PHE A 302 8.11 9.20 6.10
CA PHE A 302 6.70 9.54 6.30
C PHE A 302 6.57 10.94 6.91
N LEU A 303 5.77 11.79 6.27
CA LEU A 303 5.50 13.18 6.67
C LEU A 303 4.00 13.46 6.59
N THR A 304 3.53 14.52 7.24
CA THR A 304 2.09 14.72 7.43
C THR A 304 1.41 15.45 6.26
N GLY A 305 2.16 16.16 5.42
CA GLY A 305 1.61 16.90 4.30
C GLY A 305 2.64 17.34 3.27
N GLN A 306 2.15 17.87 2.15
CA GLN A 306 2.98 18.25 1.00
C GLN A 306 4.02 19.34 1.33
N ASP A 307 3.65 20.33 2.13
CA ASP A 307 4.57 21.41 2.54
C ASP A 307 5.78 20.86 3.30
N GLU A 308 5.55 19.90 4.21
CA GLU A 308 6.60 19.21 4.95
C GLU A 308 7.49 18.39 4.03
N VAL A 309 6.90 17.66 3.07
CA VAL A 309 7.64 16.90 2.05
C VAL A 309 8.58 17.81 1.27
N ILE A 310 8.09 18.97 0.82
CA ILE A 310 8.89 19.95 0.09
C ILE A 310 10.01 20.50 0.97
N GLN A 311 9.72 20.80 2.24
CA GLN A 311 10.69 21.33 3.18
C GLN A 311 11.82 20.34 3.48
N VAL A 312 11.48 19.09 3.78
CA VAL A 312 12.45 18.01 4.05
C VAL A 312 13.29 17.72 2.81
N ARG A 313 12.67 17.64 1.62
CA ARG A 313 13.39 17.43 0.35
C ARG A 313 14.44 18.51 0.12
N LYS A 314 14.04 19.78 0.14
CA LYS A 314 14.96 20.92 -0.08
C LYS A 314 16.10 20.95 0.94
N SER A 315 15.80 20.66 2.21
CA SER A 315 16.80 20.66 3.29
C SER A 315 17.79 19.51 3.15
N SER A 316 17.31 18.34 2.75
CA SER A 316 18.13 17.14 2.52
C SER A 316 19.03 17.33 1.30
N GLU A 317 18.50 17.80 0.16
CA GLU A 317 19.26 18.09 -1.06
C GLU A 317 20.39 19.08 -0.79
N ARG A 318 20.08 20.21 -0.13
CA ARG A 318 21.08 21.22 0.22
C ARG A 318 22.21 20.64 1.08
N SER A 319 21.87 19.77 2.02
CA SER A 319 22.83 19.15 2.92
C SER A 319 23.69 18.11 2.20
N ILE A 320 23.09 17.29 1.33
CA ILE A 320 23.80 16.27 0.53
C ILE A 320 24.73 16.93 -0.49
N SER A 321 24.28 17.98 -1.20
CA SER A 321 25.15 18.73 -2.12
C SER A 321 26.37 19.34 -1.43
N THR A 322 26.27 19.65 -0.14
CA THR A 322 27.40 20.16 0.66
C THR A 322 28.35 19.04 1.12
N LEU A 323 27.90 17.79 1.13
CA LEU A 323 28.68 16.60 1.55
C LEU A 323 29.39 15.90 0.39
N CYS A 324 28.92 16.09 -0.85
CA CYS A 324 29.53 15.53 -2.06
C CYS A 324 30.60 16.44 -2.71
N LEU A 325 30.93 17.57 -2.07
CA LEU A 325 32.07 18.43 -2.38
C LEU A 325 33.18 18.19 -1.36
#